data_AF-A0A2G9PHN2-F1
#
_entry.id   AF-A0A2G9PHN2-F1
#
_cell.length_a   1.000
_cell.length_b   1.000
_cell.length_c   1.000
_cell.angle_alpha   90.00
_cell.angle_beta   90.00
_cell.angle_gamma   90.00
#
_symmetry.space_group_name_H-M   'P 1'
#
loop_
_entity.id
_entity.type
_entity.pdbx_description
1 polymer ?
#
loop_
_entity_poly.entity_id
_entity_poly.type
_entity_poly.pdbx_seq_one_letter_code
_entity_poly.pdbx_strand_id
1 'polypeptide(L)'
;MRFCLSKRSSSARIINLTAYPLKFVMAVIAYSVRDPAGRKMAEAFKSSGFKERDSFHGMPCWERGEVLLIESEQETIGFSTRFETDLLLFASKHSSAAAKPCLTAHFTGNWGPAQHGGRERELCSAHPSALKAAFEFLRANPLEGFPAIMEATHHGPTALPCRVLFVEVGSSEKEWEHEAACETVARACWEACSAPKAEECVLGIGGGHYCSKFSELEKENAFSHVCPKYALGFLDAEMLEQAIQKAGAPVKKAFVDKKGCGAHKARVINLLEEAGLDYEKV
;
A
#
# COMPACT_ATOMS: atom_id res chain seq x y z
N MET A 1 14.32 40.19 56.16
CA MET A 1 13.30 39.49 55.34
C MET A 1 14.01 38.80 54.18
N ARG A 2 14.07 37.47 54.22
CA ARG A 2 14.73 36.63 53.21
C ARG A 2 13.78 36.46 52.01
N PHE A 3 14.14 36.97 50.84
CA PHE A 3 13.50 36.59 49.58
C PHE A 3 14.21 35.37 49.00
N CYS A 4 13.56 34.23 49.11
CA CYS A 4 13.92 32.98 48.44
C CYS A 4 13.31 33.04 47.03
N LEU A 5 14.13 33.21 45.99
CA LEU A 5 13.72 33.03 44.61
C LEU A 5 14.29 31.71 44.11
N SER A 6 13.49 30.65 44.23
CA SER A 6 13.76 29.35 43.63
C SER A 6 13.69 29.47 42.10
N LYS A 7 14.83 29.29 41.43
CA LYS A 7 14.86 29.03 39.99
C LYS A 7 14.16 27.69 39.72
N ARG A 8 12.94 27.73 39.17
CA ARG A 8 12.34 26.55 38.55
C ARG A 8 12.97 26.40 37.17
N SER A 9 13.95 25.49 37.05
CA SER A 9 14.37 25.00 35.75
C SER A 9 13.28 24.07 35.22
N SER A 10 12.52 24.52 34.24
CA SER A 10 11.71 23.66 33.38
C SER A 10 12.65 22.81 32.54
N SER A 11 12.96 21.60 33.03
CA SER A 11 13.62 20.59 32.20
C SER A 11 12.64 20.19 31.09
N ALA A 12 12.81 20.77 29.91
CA ALA A 12 12.26 20.22 28.70
C ALA A 12 12.79 18.78 28.59
N ARG A 13 11.90 17.79 28.72
CA ARG A 13 12.23 16.40 28.42
C ARG A 13 12.42 16.34 26.90
N ILE A 14 13.67 16.51 26.47
CA ILE A 14 14.12 16.07 25.16
C ILE A 14 13.92 14.56 25.19
N ILE A 15 12.91 14.07 24.48
CA ILE A 15 12.72 12.64 24.26
C ILE A 15 13.86 12.24 23.33
N ASN A 16 14.91 11.65 23.89
CA ASN A 16 15.98 11.02 23.14
C ASN A 16 15.36 9.84 22.36
N LEU A 17 15.16 10.03 21.05
CA LEU A 17 14.88 8.98 20.07
C LEU A 17 16.16 8.17 19.78
N THR A 18 16.80 7.66 20.83
CA THR A 18 17.98 6.80 20.68
C THR A 18 17.55 5.35 20.56
N ALA A 19 17.67 4.84 19.34
CA ALA A 19 17.85 3.43 18.98
C ALA A 19 16.72 2.48 19.40
N TYR A 20 15.60 2.56 18.69
CA TYR A 20 14.84 1.33 18.46
C TYR A 20 15.70 0.40 17.59
N PRO A 21 15.95 -0.84 18.01
CA PRO A 21 16.66 -1.80 17.17
C PRO A 21 15.88 -1.97 15.86
N LEU A 22 16.63 -2.12 14.76
CA LEU A 22 16.25 -2.32 13.34
C LEU A 22 15.25 -3.48 13.04
N LYS A 23 14.37 -3.86 13.96
CA LYS A 23 13.48 -5.04 13.85
C LYS A 23 11.97 -4.73 13.80
N PHE A 24 11.51 -3.51 14.08
CA PHE A 24 10.07 -3.21 14.07
C PHE A 24 9.74 -2.08 13.10
N VAL A 25 8.89 -2.40 12.11
CA VAL A 25 8.25 -1.46 11.20
C VAL A 25 7.19 -0.74 12.02
N MET A 26 7.36 0.56 12.30
CA MET A 26 6.23 1.34 12.80
C MET A 26 5.24 1.48 11.65
N ALA A 27 4.10 0.82 11.74
CA ALA A 27 3.06 0.84 10.72
C ALA A 27 1.92 1.79 11.15
N VAL A 28 1.46 2.60 10.20
CA VAL A 28 0.30 3.46 10.37
C VAL A 28 -0.77 3.01 9.38
N ILE A 29 -1.94 2.67 9.89
CA ILE A 29 -3.16 2.48 9.10
C ILE A 29 -3.88 3.82 9.04
N ALA A 30 -4.22 4.29 7.84
CA ALA A 30 -4.96 5.52 7.63
C ALA A 30 -6.27 5.24 6.88
N TYR A 31 -7.33 5.92 7.29
CA TYR A 31 -8.58 6.00 6.53
C TYR A 31 -9.03 7.46 6.40
N SER A 32 -9.81 7.75 5.37
CA SER A 32 -10.45 9.06 5.21
C SER A 32 -11.87 9.04 5.79
N VAL A 33 -12.27 10.11 6.49
CA VAL A 33 -13.68 10.30 6.87
C VAL A 33 -14.60 10.51 5.67
N ARG A 34 -14.05 10.74 4.48
CA ARG A 34 -14.78 10.88 3.21
C ARG A 34 -14.96 9.57 2.47
N ASP A 35 -14.28 8.52 2.93
CA ASP A 35 -14.33 7.18 2.36
C ASP A 35 -15.31 6.30 3.16
N PRO A 36 -16.47 5.90 2.60
CA PRO A 36 -17.42 5.04 3.30
C PRO A 36 -16.81 3.68 3.68
N ALA A 37 -16.05 3.03 2.79
CA ALA A 37 -15.40 1.76 3.12
C ALA A 37 -14.32 1.96 4.19
N GLY A 38 -13.54 3.04 4.08
CA GLY A 38 -12.55 3.43 5.08
C GLY A 38 -13.15 3.60 6.48
N ARG A 39 -14.28 4.32 6.58
CA ARG A 39 -15.01 4.47 7.85
C ARG A 39 -15.54 3.12 8.37
N LYS A 40 -16.11 2.29 7.50
CA LYS A 40 -16.63 0.98 7.89
C LYS A 40 -15.52 0.05 8.40
N MET A 41 -14.36 0.06 7.76
CA MET A 41 -13.16 -0.63 8.24
C MET A 41 -12.64 -0.05 9.57
N ALA A 42 -12.74 1.26 9.78
CA ALA A 42 -12.39 1.90 11.04
C ALA A 42 -13.21 1.38 12.23
N GLU A 43 -14.51 1.10 12.04
CA GLU A 43 -15.35 0.45 13.04
C GLU A 43 -14.81 -0.94 13.41
N ALA A 44 -14.41 -1.73 12.42
CA ALA A 44 -13.82 -3.05 12.62
C ALA A 44 -12.47 -2.96 13.37
N PHE A 45 -11.60 -2.02 13.01
CA PHE A 45 -10.34 -1.80 13.73
C PHE A 45 -10.58 -1.46 15.20
N LYS A 46 -11.45 -0.49 15.48
CA LYS A 46 -11.78 -0.05 16.85
C LYS A 46 -12.38 -1.19 17.68
N SER A 47 -13.19 -2.04 17.07
CA SER A 47 -13.75 -3.24 17.70
C SER A 47 -12.73 -4.37 17.91
N SER A 48 -11.60 -4.34 17.19
CA SER A 48 -10.52 -5.35 17.25
C SER A 48 -9.40 -5.04 18.26
N GLY A 49 -9.66 -4.14 19.21
CA GLY A 49 -8.73 -3.85 20.32
C GLY A 49 -7.81 -2.64 20.10
N PHE A 50 -8.04 -1.85 19.04
CA PHE A 50 -7.46 -0.51 18.94
C PHE A 50 -8.07 0.40 20.00
N LYS A 51 -7.23 1.00 20.85
CA LYS A 51 -7.64 1.89 21.93
C LYS A 51 -7.36 3.33 21.58
N GLU A 52 -8.29 4.21 21.91
CA GLU A 52 -8.12 5.65 21.69
C GLU A 52 -6.92 6.18 22.47
N ARG A 53 -6.21 7.13 21.87
CA ARG A 53 -5.04 7.80 22.45
C ARG A 53 -5.03 9.28 22.05
N ASP A 54 -4.05 10.01 22.58
CA ASP A 54 -3.79 11.39 22.13
C ASP A 54 -3.58 11.45 20.62
N SER A 55 -4.07 12.54 20.02
CA SER A 55 -3.98 12.78 18.58
C SER A 55 -2.55 12.63 18.06
N PHE A 56 -2.40 12.02 16.88
CA PHE A 56 -1.11 11.87 16.22
C PHE A 56 -0.99 12.91 15.10
N HIS A 57 -0.07 13.87 15.25
CA HIS A 57 0.09 14.99 14.31
C HIS A 57 -1.23 15.76 14.06
N GLY A 58 -2.06 15.92 15.09
CA GLY A 58 -3.35 16.61 15.01
C GLY A 58 -4.50 15.79 14.42
N MET A 59 -4.27 14.52 14.09
CA MET A 59 -5.31 13.58 13.64
C MET A 59 -5.80 12.71 14.81
N PRO A 60 -7.12 12.41 14.89
CA PRO A 60 -7.62 11.42 15.82
C PRO A 60 -6.90 10.07 15.62
N CYS A 61 -6.55 9.43 16.73
CA CYS A 61 -5.66 8.28 16.70
C CYS A 61 -6.07 7.20 17.70
N TRP A 62 -5.91 5.96 17.26
CA TRP A 62 -6.02 4.76 18.08
C TRP A 62 -4.75 3.93 17.95
N GLU A 63 -4.44 3.13 18.96
CA GLU A 63 -3.27 2.24 18.94
C GLU A 63 -3.63 0.80 19.34
N ARG A 64 -2.92 -0.15 18.72
CA ARG A 64 -2.92 -1.55 19.13
C ARG A 64 -1.50 -2.09 18.98
N GLY A 65 -0.83 -2.34 20.10
CA GLY A 65 0.60 -2.67 20.07
C GLY A 65 1.40 -1.49 19.53
N GLU A 66 2.19 -1.73 18.49
CA GLU A 66 3.03 -0.70 17.82
C GLU A 66 2.38 -0.12 16.56
N VAL A 67 1.15 -0.52 16.25
CA VAL A 67 0.41 -0.04 15.06
C VAL A 67 -0.52 1.09 15.47
N LEU A 68 -0.48 2.18 14.70
CA LEU A 68 -1.41 3.29 14.84
C LEU A 68 -2.52 3.20 13.79
N LEU A 69 -3.74 3.55 14.19
CA LEU A 69 -4.84 3.87 13.29
C LEU A 69 -5.06 5.38 13.36
N ILE A 70 -5.06 6.05 12.20
CA ILE A 70 -5.32 7.49 12.10
C ILE A 70 -6.54 7.76 11.24
N GLU A 71 -7.34 8.73 11.69
CA GLU A 71 -8.45 9.30 10.94
C GLU A 71 -7.99 10.57 10.23
N SER A 72 -8.27 10.68 8.93
CA SER A 72 -7.87 11.83 8.11
C SER A 72 -9.06 12.50 7.44
N GLU A 73 -9.00 13.83 7.37
CA GLU A 73 -9.91 14.65 6.54
C GLU A 73 -9.49 14.71 5.06
N GLN A 74 -8.27 14.26 4.74
CA GLN A 74 -7.76 14.21 3.38
C GLN A 74 -8.33 13.00 2.63
N GLU A 75 -8.50 13.12 1.31
CA GLU A 75 -8.67 11.96 0.43
C GLU A 75 -7.38 11.11 0.48
N THR A 76 -7.51 9.78 0.53
CA THR A 76 -6.36 8.86 0.64
C THR A 76 -5.42 9.00 -0.55
N ILE A 77 -5.96 9.13 -1.77
CA ILE A 77 -5.16 9.27 -3.01
C ILE A 77 -4.36 10.58 -3.10
N GLY A 78 -4.75 11.59 -2.33
CA GLY A 78 -4.09 12.89 -2.23
C GLY A 78 -3.36 13.10 -0.90
N PHE A 79 -3.22 12.04 -0.10
CA PHE A 79 -2.74 12.15 1.26
C PHE A 79 -1.30 12.63 1.33
N SER A 80 -1.07 13.59 2.21
CA SER A 80 0.25 14.09 2.57
C SER A 80 0.43 14.06 4.08
N THR A 81 1.66 13.85 4.53
CA THR A 81 2.00 13.81 5.95
C THR A 81 3.33 14.49 6.23
N ARG A 82 3.51 14.91 7.49
CA ARG A 82 4.76 15.43 8.06
C ARG A 82 5.40 14.47 9.06
N PHE A 83 4.77 13.32 9.31
CA PHE A 83 5.32 12.28 10.16
C PHE A 83 6.05 11.24 9.33
N GLU A 84 7.01 10.58 9.95
CA GLU A 84 7.74 9.46 9.36
C GLU A 84 7.16 8.14 9.90
N THR A 85 7.08 7.15 9.01
CA THR A 85 6.60 5.80 9.29
C THR A 85 7.30 4.84 8.34
N ASP A 86 7.46 3.57 8.70
CA ASP A 86 8.10 2.60 7.81
C ASP A 86 7.13 2.11 6.71
N LEU A 87 5.86 2.01 7.08
CA LEU A 87 4.73 1.61 6.25
C LEU A 87 3.52 2.49 6.58
N LEU A 88 2.90 3.04 5.53
CA LEU A 88 1.58 3.67 5.57
C LEU A 88 0.61 2.81 4.76
N LEU A 89 -0.39 2.27 5.44
CA LEU A 89 -1.40 1.42 4.84
C LEU A 89 -2.73 2.17 4.78
N PHE A 90 -3.31 2.32 3.59
CA PHE A 90 -4.60 2.93 3.41
C PHE A 90 -5.70 1.87 3.39
N ALA A 91 -6.61 1.95 4.36
CA ALA A 91 -7.88 1.24 4.32
C ALA A 91 -8.87 2.12 3.53
N SER A 92 -9.15 1.72 2.29
CA SER A 92 -9.80 2.57 1.29
C SER A 92 -10.87 1.81 0.51
N LYS A 93 -11.72 2.52 -0.22
CA LYS A 93 -12.60 1.93 -1.22
C LYS A 93 -11.89 1.75 -2.56
N HIS A 94 -12.23 0.66 -3.24
CA HIS A 94 -12.05 0.55 -4.69
C HIS A 94 -13.34 0.99 -5.39
N SER A 95 -13.23 1.78 -6.47
CA SER A 95 -14.39 2.26 -7.24
C SER A 95 -14.23 1.91 -8.71
N SER A 96 -15.20 1.18 -9.26
CA SER A 96 -15.17 0.72 -10.65
C SER A 96 -16.55 0.77 -11.30
N ALA A 97 -16.61 1.30 -12.53
CA ALA A 97 -17.85 1.38 -13.31
C ALA A 97 -18.49 0.01 -13.60
N ALA A 98 -17.70 -1.08 -13.55
CA ALA A 98 -18.21 -2.44 -13.70
C ALA A 98 -19.00 -2.92 -12.48
N ALA A 99 -18.91 -2.23 -11.33
CA ALA A 99 -19.61 -2.52 -10.08
C ALA A 99 -19.55 -4.00 -9.66
N LYS A 100 -18.39 -4.64 -9.87
CA LYS A 100 -18.15 -6.02 -9.45
C LYS A 100 -17.55 -6.03 -8.05
N PRO A 101 -18.12 -6.79 -7.11
CA PRO A 101 -17.53 -6.91 -5.78
C PRO A 101 -16.12 -7.50 -5.85
N CYS A 102 -15.22 -7.02 -5.00
CA CYS A 102 -13.87 -7.55 -4.85
C CYS A 102 -13.21 -7.04 -3.56
N LEU A 103 -12.21 -7.79 -3.08
CA LEU A 103 -11.29 -7.34 -2.03
C LEU A 103 -9.91 -7.24 -2.67
N THR A 104 -9.23 -6.12 -2.51
CA THR A 104 -8.04 -5.83 -3.30
C THR A 104 -6.87 -5.29 -2.49
N ALA A 105 -5.68 -5.37 -3.08
CA ALA A 105 -4.49 -4.73 -2.55
C ALA A 105 -3.55 -4.32 -3.70
N HIS A 106 -2.89 -3.17 -3.55
CA HIS A 106 -1.90 -2.67 -4.51
C HIS A 106 -1.01 -1.57 -3.94
N PHE A 107 0.10 -1.35 -4.64
CA PHE A 107 0.97 -0.19 -4.46
C PHE A 107 0.49 0.98 -5.31
N THR A 108 0.77 2.20 -4.85
CA THR A 108 0.47 3.43 -5.60
C THR A 108 1.58 3.80 -6.57
N GLY A 109 1.23 4.55 -7.61
CA GLY A 109 2.18 4.99 -8.61
C GLY A 109 1.55 5.37 -9.93
N ASN A 110 2.10 6.38 -10.59
CA ASN A 110 1.70 6.78 -11.93
C ASN A 110 2.83 6.44 -12.90
N TRP A 111 2.61 5.48 -13.79
CA TRP A 111 3.57 5.14 -14.85
C TRP A 111 3.74 6.24 -15.90
N GLY A 112 2.73 7.09 -16.04
CA GLY A 112 2.68 8.24 -16.93
C GLY A 112 1.90 9.37 -16.24
N PRO A 113 0.88 9.98 -16.89
CA PRO A 113 0.11 11.07 -16.31
C PRO A 113 -0.55 10.72 -14.97
N ALA A 114 -0.54 11.67 -14.03
CA ALA A 114 -1.19 11.54 -12.73
C ALA A 114 -2.65 12.04 -12.79
N GLN A 115 -3.57 11.14 -13.14
CA GLN A 115 -4.99 11.49 -13.24
C GLN A 115 -5.71 11.49 -11.89
N HIS A 116 -5.20 10.73 -10.91
CA HIS A 116 -5.85 10.50 -9.61
C HIS A 116 -4.82 10.63 -8.47
N GLY A 117 -4.32 11.85 -8.26
CA GLY A 117 -3.35 12.13 -7.19
C GLY A 117 -1.91 11.67 -7.51
N GLY A 118 -0.98 12.08 -6.66
CA GLY A 118 0.45 11.83 -6.86
C GLY A 118 1.10 12.70 -7.94
N ARG A 119 2.37 12.41 -8.22
CA ARG A 119 3.15 13.05 -9.30
C ARG A 119 3.12 12.18 -10.55
N GLU A 120 3.22 12.83 -11.71
CA GLU A 120 3.40 12.15 -12.99
C GLU A 120 4.73 11.39 -13.01
N ARG A 121 4.73 10.20 -13.63
CA ARG A 121 5.92 9.34 -13.76
C ARG A 121 6.62 9.05 -12.43
N GLU A 122 5.83 8.82 -11.38
CA GLU A 122 6.33 8.52 -10.06
C GLU A 122 5.63 7.32 -9.43
N LEU A 123 6.41 6.37 -8.95
CA LEU A 123 5.93 5.22 -8.15
C LEU A 123 6.15 5.50 -6.66
N CYS A 124 5.33 4.95 -5.77
CA CYS A 124 5.63 4.97 -4.33
C CYS A 124 6.75 3.97 -4.00
N SER A 125 7.31 4.02 -2.79
CA SER A 125 8.10 2.89 -2.30
C SER A 125 7.17 1.73 -1.93
N ALA A 126 7.46 0.52 -2.41
CA ALA A 126 6.63 -0.66 -2.15
C ALA A 126 7.06 -1.43 -0.88
N HIS A 127 6.17 -2.30 -0.41
CA HIS A 127 6.43 -3.29 0.65
C HIS A 127 5.90 -4.67 0.22
N PRO A 128 6.65 -5.43 -0.61
CA PRO A 128 6.15 -6.68 -1.24
C PRO A 128 5.58 -7.69 -0.25
N SER A 129 6.26 -7.94 0.87
CA SER A 129 5.75 -8.87 1.89
C SER A 129 4.46 -8.40 2.58
N ALA A 130 4.18 -7.10 2.63
CA ALA A 130 2.95 -6.58 3.24
C ALA A 130 1.76 -6.77 2.30
N LEU A 131 1.96 -6.53 1.00
CA LEU A 131 1.00 -6.89 -0.04
C LEU A 131 0.72 -8.40 -0.01
N LYS A 132 1.77 -9.23 0.00
CA LYS A 132 1.65 -10.69 0.09
C LYS A 132 0.88 -11.12 1.32
N ALA A 133 1.21 -10.60 2.50
CA ALA A 133 0.51 -10.93 3.75
C ALA A 133 -0.97 -10.54 3.73
N ALA A 134 -1.29 -9.33 3.26
CA ALA A 134 -2.69 -8.92 3.07
C ALA A 134 -3.42 -9.88 2.12
N PHE A 135 -2.83 -10.12 0.96
CA PHE A 135 -3.45 -10.90 -0.10
C PHE A 135 -3.62 -12.39 0.27
N GLU A 136 -2.63 -13.01 0.92
CA GLU A 136 -2.74 -14.37 1.45
C GLU A 136 -3.81 -14.47 2.52
N PHE A 137 -3.94 -13.48 3.40
CA PHE A 137 -5.02 -13.44 4.39
C PHE A 137 -6.39 -13.39 3.70
N LEU A 138 -6.58 -12.52 2.70
CA LEU A 138 -7.84 -12.43 1.96
C LEU A 138 -8.19 -13.75 1.25
N ARG A 139 -7.19 -14.44 0.69
CA ARG A 139 -7.40 -15.74 0.05
C ARG A 139 -7.70 -16.86 1.03
N ALA A 140 -7.09 -16.84 2.21
CA ALA A 140 -7.31 -17.82 3.26
C ALA A 140 -8.67 -17.63 3.96
N ASN A 141 -9.28 -16.45 3.84
CA ASN A 141 -10.58 -16.10 4.40
C ASN A 141 -11.55 -15.67 3.29
N PRO A 142 -11.92 -16.59 2.37
CA PRO A 142 -12.75 -16.24 1.23
C PRO A 142 -14.15 -15.80 1.68
N LEU A 143 -14.62 -14.69 1.11
CA LEU A 143 -15.98 -14.22 1.28
C LEU A 143 -16.77 -14.45 -0.01
N GLU A 144 -17.91 -15.13 0.09
CA GLU A 144 -18.72 -15.48 -1.08
C GLU A 144 -19.11 -14.22 -1.86
N GLY A 145 -18.87 -14.23 -3.18
CA GLY A 145 -19.14 -13.10 -4.06
C GLY A 145 -18.07 -12.01 -4.06
N PHE A 146 -17.08 -12.04 -3.16
CA PHE A 146 -16.00 -11.06 -3.04
C PHE A 146 -14.63 -11.69 -3.34
N PRO A 147 -14.26 -11.84 -4.63
CA PRO A 147 -12.96 -12.39 -4.99
C PRO A 147 -11.81 -11.51 -4.47
N ALA A 148 -10.80 -12.14 -3.89
CA ALA A 148 -9.53 -11.51 -3.57
C ALA A 148 -8.67 -11.39 -4.84
N ILE A 149 -8.34 -10.17 -5.25
CA ILE A 149 -7.56 -9.90 -6.48
C ILE A 149 -6.52 -8.80 -6.22
N MET A 150 -5.32 -8.94 -6.77
CA MET A 150 -4.37 -7.81 -6.77
C MET A 150 -4.78 -6.79 -7.82
N GLU A 151 -4.40 -5.53 -7.59
CA GLU A 151 -4.52 -4.48 -8.59
C GLU A 151 -3.15 -4.03 -9.10
N ALA A 152 -3.16 -3.44 -10.30
CA ALA A 152 -1.98 -2.86 -10.90
C ALA A 152 -1.49 -1.66 -10.08
N THR A 153 -0.22 -1.28 -10.25
CA THR A 153 0.27 -0.03 -9.63
C THR A 153 -0.37 1.17 -10.33
N HIS A 154 -1.13 1.95 -9.57
CA HIS A 154 -1.90 3.08 -10.08
C HIS A 154 -2.18 4.14 -9.01
N HIS A 155 -2.56 5.35 -9.44
CA HIS A 155 -2.98 6.51 -8.64
C HIS A 155 -1.99 6.97 -7.54
N GLY A 156 -2.32 8.05 -6.85
CA GLY A 156 -1.55 8.60 -5.75
C GLY A 156 -1.91 8.01 -4.37
N PRO A 157 -1.19 8.38 -3.30
CA PRO A 157 -0.08 9.32 -3.28
C PRO A 157 1.22 8.62 -3.70
N THR A 158 2.15 9.37 -4.27
CA THR A 158 3.46 8.84 -4.74
C THR A 158 4.64 9.48 -4.01
N ALA A 159 4.48 10.71 -3.55
CA ALA A 159 5.51 11.54 -2.94
C ALA A 159 5.56 11.42 -1.40
N LEU A 160 5.40 10.20 -0.89
CA LEU A 160 5.55 9.92 0.55
C LEU A 160 6.94 9.34 0.84
N PRO A 161 7.59 9.71 1.96
CA PRO A 161 8.93 9.22 2.30
C PRO A 161 8.93 7.78 2.84
N CYS A 162 7.79 7.11 2.84
CA CYS A 162 7.58 5.78 3.41
C CYS A 162 7.05 4.81 2.35
N ARG A 163 6.93 3.53 2.75
CA ARG A 163 6.27 2.53 1.90
C ARG A 163 4.76 2.73 1.98
N VAL A 164 4.07 2.56 0.86
CA VAL A 164 2.63 2.82 0.76
C VAL A 164 1.91 1.60 0.22
N LEU A 165 0.85 1.15 0.89
CA LEU A 165 0.01 0.03 0.47
C LEU A 165 -1.46 0.44 0.58
N PHE A 166 -2.26 0.11 -0.42
CA PHE A 166 -3.72 0.16 -0.33
C PHE A 166 -4.25 -1.26 -0.14
N VAL A 167 -5.25 -1.40 0.72
CA VAL A 167 -6.06 -2.62 0.84
C VAL A 167 -7.52 -2.18 0.89
N GLU A 168 -8.33 -2.72 -0.02
CA GLU A 168 -9.61 -2.09 -0.36
C GLU A 168 -10.79 -3.04 -0.45
N VAL A 169 -11.97 -2.45 -0.29
CA VAL A 169 -13.27 -3.08 -0.59
C VAL A 169 -13.84 -2.41 -1.83
N GLY A 170 -14.15 -3.20 -2.85
CA GLY A 170 -14.77 -2.74 -4.09
C GLY A 170 -16.10 -3.41 -4.38
N SER A 171 -16.93 -2.85 -5.26
CA SER A 171 -16.61 -1.69 -6.12
C SER A 171 -17.65 -0.56 -6.07
N SER A 172 -18.66 -0.67 -5.21
CA SER A 172 -19.75 0.30 -5.08
C SER A 172 -20.19 0.49 -3.62
N GLU A 173 -21.07 1.44 -3.36
CA GLU A 173 -21.61 1.75 -2.03
C GLU A 173 -22.18 0.51 -1.31
N LYS A 174 -22.82 -0.40 -2.06
CA LYS A 174 -23.31 -1.67 -1.53
C LYS A 174 -22.19 -2.50 -0.90
N GLU A 175 -21.04 -2.55 -1.55
CA GLU A 175 -19.88 -3.30 -1.07
C GLU A 175 -19.10 -2.54 0.01
N TRP A 176 -18.99 -1.21 -0.11
CA TRP A 176 -18.30 -0.36 0.86
C TRP A 176 -18.93 -0.39 2.26
N GLU A 177 -20.24 -0.62 2.35
CA GLU A 177 -20.97 -0.76 3.60
C GLU A 177 -21.13 -2.23 4.05
N HIS A 178 -20.59 -3.19 3.29
CA HIS A 178 -20.73 -4.62 3.59
C HIS A 178 -19.83 -5.01 4.77
N GLU A 179 -20.45 -5.24 5.93
CA GLU A 179 -19.79 -5.47 7.22
C GLU A 179 -18.71 -6.56 7.15
N ALA A 180 -19.05 -7.78 6.72
CA ALA A 180 -18.07 -8.87 6.66
C ALA A 180 -16.92 -8.61 5.66
N ALA A 181 -17.14 -7.80 4.62
CA ALA A 181 -16.10 -7.46 3.65
C ALA A 181 -15.10 -6.49 4.27
N CYS A 182 -15.62 -5.44 4.93
CA CYS A 182 -14.81 -4.47 5.65
C CYS A 182 -14.06 -5.08 6.84
N GLU A 183 -14.69 -5.98 7.61
CA GLU A 183 -14.00 -6.71 8.67
C GLU A 183 -12.86 -7.59 8.12
N THR A 184 -13.10 -8.28 7.00
CA THR A 184 -12.09 -9.13 6.36
C THR A 184 -10.91 -8.30 5.87
N VAL A 185 -11.16 -7.15 5.23
CA VAL A 185 -10.09 -6.25 4.77
C VAL A 185 -9.37 -5.59 5.94
N ALA A 186 -10.07 -5.16 6.99
CA ALA A 186 -9.43 -4.61 8.19
C ALA A 186 -8.46 -5.62 8.82
N ARG A 187 -8.83 -6.90 8.86
CA ARG A 187 -7.91 -7.96 9.32
C ARG A 187 -6.73 -8.18 8.36
N ALA A 188 -6.94 -8.10 7.05
CA ALA A 188 -5.84 -8.15 6.07
C ALA A 188 -4.84 -6.99 6.27
N CYS A 189 -5.32 -5.77 6.53
CA CYS A 189 -4.47 -4.63 6.88
C CYS A 189 -3.63 -4.89 8.13
N TRP A 190 -4.23 -5.53 9.15
CA TRP A 190 -3.52 -5.89 10.38
C TRP A 190 -2.38 -6.89 10.13
N GLU A 191 -2.62 -7.94 9.34
CA GLU A 191 -1.58 -8.90 8.96
C GLU A 191 -0.43 -8.23 8.18
N ALA A 192 -0.78 -7.31 7.26
CA ALA A 192 0.20 -6.56 6.47
C ALA A 192 1.13 -5.68 7.33
N CYS A 193 0.62 -5.12 8.43
CA CYS A 193 1.41 -4.28 9.34
C CYS A 193 2.55 -5.05 10.03
N SER A 194 2.41 -6.37 10.17
CA SER A 194 3.40 -7.23 10.84
C SER A 194 4.34 -7.95 9.87
N ALA A 195 4.19 -7.69 8.56
CA ALA A 195 4.98 -8.37 7.55
C ALA A 195 6.47 -7.96 7.63
N PRO A 196 7.41 -8.93 7.65
CA PRO A 196 8.84 -8.60 7.61
C PRO A 196 9.21 -7.99 6.25
N LYS A 197 10.39 -7.40 6.15
CA LYS A 197 10.94 -7.02 4.84
C LYS A 197 11.16 -8.27 3.99
N ALA A 198 10.81 -8.20 2.71
CA ALA A 198 11.06 -9.28 1.77
C ALA A 198 12.58 -9.42 1.51
N GLU A 199 13.07 -10.66 1.40
CA GLU A 199 14.45 -10.94 0.97
C GLU A 199 14.63 -10.67 -0.52
N GLU A 200 13.62 -10.99 -1.32
CA GLU A 200 13.54 -10.73 -2.76
C GLU A 200 12.09 -10.45 -3.15
N CYS A 201 11.90 -9.80 -4.30
CA CYS A 201 10.59 -9.57 -4.90
C CYS A 201 10.63 -9.70 -6.42
N VAL A 202 9.46 -9.63 -7.04
CA VAL A 202 9.30 -9.69 -8.50
C VAL A 202 8.47 -8.50 -9.01
N LEU A 203 8.66 -8.14 -10.27
CA LEU A 203 7.82 -7.16 -10.96
C LEU A 203 6.79 -7.86 -11.83
N GLY A 204 5.61 -7.23 -12.02
CA GLY A 204 4.63 -7.68 -13.01
C GLY A 204 4.57 -6.73 -14.20
N ILE A 205 4.57 -7.25 -15.43
CA ILE A 205 4.49 -6.43 -16.64
C ILE A 205 3.45 -6.99 -17.62
N GLY A 206 2.49 -6.15 -18.00
CA GLY A 206 1.36 -6.48 -18.84
C GLY A 206 0.11 -6.89 -18.05
N GLY A 207 -0.90 -7.35 -18.77
CA GLY A 207 -2.17 -7.77 -18.19
C GLY A 207 -3.17 -6.63 -18.02
N GLY A 208 -4.33 -6.95 -17.44
CA GLY A 208 -5.35 -5.96 -17.10
C GLY A 208 -5.13 -5.34 -15.72
N HIS A 209 -6.05 -4.47 -15.31
CA HIS A 209 -6.04 -3.80 -14.02
C HIS A 209 -6.02 -4.79 -12.83
N TYR A 210 -6.86 -5.83 -12.88
CA TYR A 210 -7.02 -6.82 -11.80
C TYR A 210 -6.02 -7.96 -11.78
N CYS A 211 -4.88 -7.83 -12.49
CA CYS A 211 -3.68 -8.64 -12.32
C CYS A 211 -3.90 -10.16 -12.12
N SER A 212 -4.82 -10.79 -12.84
CA SER A 212 -5.30 -12.14 -12.50
C SER A 212 -4.23 -13.23 -12.53
N LYS A 213 -3.31 -13.18 -13.50
CA LYS A 213 -2.16 -14.08 -13.57
C LYS A 213 -1.18 -13.87 -12.42
N PHE A 214 -0.88 -12.60 -12.12
CA PHE A 214 0.04 -12.24 -11.05
C PHE A 214 -0.54 -12.60 -9.68
N SER A 215 -1.86 -12.46 -9.51
CA SER A 215 -2.59 -12.89 -8.30
C SER A 215 -2.41 -14.39 -8.01
N GLU A 216 -2.27 -15.23 -9.03
CA GLU A 216 -1.97 -16.65 -8.82
C GLU A 216 -0.48 -16.90 -8.52
N LEU A 217 0.41 -16.13 -9.14
CA LEU A 217 1.86 -16.22 -8.90
C LEU A 217 2.29 -15.64 -7.54
N GLU A 218 1.50 -14.74 -6.96
CA GLU A 218 1.71 -14.16 -5.62
C GLU A 218 1.76 -15.22 -4.51
N LYS A 219 1.27 -16.45 -4.74
CA LYS A 219 1.42 -17.55 -3.76
C LYS A 219 2.87 -17.91 -3.50
N GLU A 220 3.68 -17.94 -4.56
CA GLU A 220 5.07 -18.41 -4.53
C GLU A 220 6.08 -17.26 -4.65
N ASN A 221 5.58 -16.04 -4.91
CA ASN A 221 6.39 -14.85 -5.13
C ASN A 221 5.86 -13.71 -4.25
N ALA A 222 6.66 -12.67 -4.03
CA ALA A 222 6.20 -11.42 -3.45
C ALA A 222 6.26 -10.36 -4.55
N PHE A 223 5.11 -9.97 -5.12
CA PHE A 223 5.09 -8.95 -6.14
C PHE A 223 5.32 -7.57 -5.53
N SER A 224 6.06 -6.76 -6.27
CA SER A 224 6.18 -5.33 -6.08
C SER A 224 5.30 -4.61 -7.10
N HIS A 225 5.85 -3.64 -7.84
CA HIS A 225 5.10 -2.90 -8.84
C HIS A 225 4.63 -3.77 -10.01
N VAL A 226 3.40 -3.50 -10.45
CA VAL A 226 2.80 -4.12 -11.63
C VAL A 226 2.46 -3.03 -12.65
N CYS A 227 3.08 -3.10 -13.83
CA CYS A 227 2.81 -2.21 -14.97
C CYS A 227 1.76 -2.84 -15.88
N PRO A 228 0.50 -2.36 -15.88
CA PRO A 228 -0.57 -2.96 -16.68
C PRO A 228 -0.44 -2.60 -18.16
N LYS A 229 -1.13 -3.35 -19.04
CA LYS A 229 -1.07 -3.16 -20.51
C LYS A 229 -1.25 -1.71 -20.94
N TYR A 230 -2.23 -1.02 -20.37
CA TYR A 230 -2.59 0.35 -20.73
C TYR A 230 -1.51 1.37 -20.37
N ALA A 231 -0.62 1.03 -19.42
CA ALA A 231 0.48 1.87 -18.99
C ALA A 231 1.80 1.55 -19.70
N LEU A 232 1.89 0.43 -20.43
CA LEU A 232 3.13 -0.01 -21.05
C LEU A 232 3.71 1.04 -22.00
N GLY A 233 2.90 1.85 -22.67
CA GLY A 233 3.37 2.95 -23.52
C GLY A 233 4.31 3.93 -22.81
N PHE A 234 4.20 4.06 -21.49
CA PHE A 234 5.04 4.94 -20.66
C PHE A 234 6.20 4.22 -19.96
N LEU A 235 6.25 2.88 -20.04
CA LEU A 235 7.32 2.08 -19.42
C LEU A 235 8.60 2.16 -20.26
N ASP A 236 9.47 3.11 -19.95
CA ASP A 236 10.81 3.27 -20.51
C ASP A 236 11.91 2.90 -19.49
N ALA A 237 13.18 3.14 -19.83
CA ALA A 237 14.32 2.78 -18.98
C ALA A 237 14.28 3.48 -17.62
N GLU A 238 13.90 4.75 -17.58
CA GLU A 238 13.77 5.52 -16.35
C GLU A 238 12.65 4.96 -15.47
N MET A 239 11.49 4.65 -16.05
CA MET A 239 10.38 4.06 -15.29
C MET A 239 10.68 2.65 -14.81
N LEU A 240 11.39 1.83 -15.60
CA LEU A 240 11.82 0.50 -15.16
C LEU A 240 12.85 0.59 -14.03
N GLU A 241 13.85 1.46 -14.17
CA GLU A 241 14.84 1.71 -13.12
C GLU A 241 14.16 2.17 -11.82
N GLN A 242 13.22 3.11 -11.93
CA GLN A 242 12.44 3.57 -10.79
C GLN A 242 11.64 2.43 -10.14
N ALA A 243 11.00 1.56 -10.93
CA ALA A 243 10.27 0.41 -10.41
C ALA A 243 11.18 -0.57 -9.67
N ILE A 244 12.41 -0.78 -10.14
CA ILE A 244 13.42 -1.61 -9.46
C ILE A 244 13.87 -0.95 -8.15
N GLN A 245 14.23 0.33 -8.19
CA GLN A 245 14.72 1.07 -7.01
C GLN A 245 13.65 1.18 -5.92
N LYS A 246 12.39 1.36 -6.31
CA LYS A 246 11.25 1.49 -5.39
C LYS A 246 10.57 0.16 -5.07
N ALA A 247 11.12 -0.96 -5.53
CA ALA A 247 10.49 -2.26 -5.36
C ALA A 247 10.35 -2.72 -3.91
N GLY A 248 11.14 -2.14 -2.99
CA GLY A 248 11.10 -2.43 -1.56
C GLY A 248 11.95 -3.62 -1.11
N ALA A 249 12.48 -4.40 -2.06
CA ALA A 249 13.44 -5.49 -1.89
C ALA A 249 14.22 -5.71 -3.20
N PRO A 250 15.33 -6.48 -3.19
CA PRO A 250 16.01 -6.87 -4.42
C PRO A 250 15.06 -7.53 -5.42
N VAL A 251 15.00 -6.99 -6.64
CA VAL A 251 14.17 -7.55 -7.71
C VAL A 251 14.89 -8.74 -8.33
N LYS A 252 14.31 -9.93 -8.17
CA LYS A 252 14.83 -11.17 -8.75
C LYS A 252 14.60 -11.23 -10.26
N LYS A 253 13.38 -10.95 -10.68
CA LYS A 253 12.94 -11.02 -12.07
C LYS A 253 11.64 -10.24 -12.31
N ALA A 254 11.31 -10.03 -13.58
CA ALA A 254 9.99 -9.59 -14.02
C ALA A 254 9.16 -10.74 -14.60
N PHE A 255 7.93 -10.91 -14.13
CA PHE A 255 6.93 -11.73 -14.81
C PHE A 255 6.23 -10.92 -15.90
N VAL A 256 6.28 -11.41 -17.13
CA VAL A 256 5.75 -10.74 -18.32
C VAL A 256 4.53 -11.50 -18.83
N ASP A 257 3.33 -10.92 -18.69
CA ASP A 257 2.13 -11.47 -19.31
C ASP A 257 2.24 -11.31 -20.83
N LYS A 258 2.59 -12.40 -21.53
CA LYS A 258 2.88 -12.39 -22.96
C LYS A 258 1.70 -11.91 -23.79
N LYS A 259 0.48 -12.29 -23.41
CA LYS A 259 -0.75 -11.86 -24.09
C LYS A 259 -1.15 -10.46 -23.61
N GLY A 260 -0.97 -10.20 -22.32
CA GLY A 260 -1.21 -8.93 -21.68
C GLY A 260 -0.33 -7.79 -22.18
N CYS A 261 0.82 -8.05 -22.80
CA CYS A 261 1.67 -6.99 -23.36
C CYS A 261 1.19 -6.46 -24.73
N GLY A 262 0.41 -7.26 -25.49
CA GLY A 262 0.00 -6.89 -26.84
C GLY A 262 1.17 -6.44 -27.74
N ALA A 263 1.01 -5.31 -28.43
CA ALA A 263 2.02 -4.76 -29.34
C ALA A 263 3.31 -4.29 -28.64
N HIS A 264 3.28 -4.05 -27.32
CA HIS A 264 4.46 -3.55 -26.59
C HIS A 264 5.46 -4.66 -26.25
N LYS A 265 5.12 -5.93 -26.45
CA LYS A 265 5.90 -7.08 -25.98
C LYS A 265 7.38 -7.04 -26.40
N ALA A 266 7.68 -6.79 -27.67
CA ALA A 266 9.06 -6.80 -28.16
C ALA A 266 9.89 -5.70 -27.47
N ARG A 267 9.33 -4.49 -27.39
CA ARG A 267 9.96 -3.35 -26.71
C ARG A 267 10.17 -3.62 -25.21
N VAL A 268 9.20 -4.23 -24.53
CA VAL A 268 9.31 -4.60 -23.11
C VAL A 268 10.44 -5.61 -22.89
N ILE A 269 10.55 -6.64 -23.74
CA ILE A 269 11.61 -7.64 -23.62
C ILE A 269 12.97 -6.99 -23.83
N ASN A 270 13.14 -6.19 -24.89
CA ASN A 270 14.40 -5.48 -25.14
C ASN A 270 14.78 -4.58 -23.95
N LEU A 271 13.80 -3.89 -23.37
CA LEU A 271 14.02 -3.02 -22.21
C LEU A 271 14.54 -3.79 -21.00
N LEU A 272 13.99 -4.99 -20.73
CA LEU A 272 14.45 -5.86 -19.64
C LEU A 272 15.86 -6.41 -19.91
N GLU A 273 16.15 -6.78 -21.15
CA GLU A 273 17.47 -7.27 -21.58
C GLU A 273 18.54 -6.17 -21.48
N GLU A 274 18.23 -4.95 -21.91
CA GLU A 274 19.11 -3.78 -21.78
C GLU A 274 19.37 -3.42 -20.32
N ALA A 275 18.36 -3.58 -19.45
CA ALA A 275 18.51 -3.37 -18.01
C ALA A 275 19.21 -4.54 -17.29
N GLY A 276 19.46 -5.66 -17.97
CA GLY A 276 20.02 -6.88 -17.36
C GLY A 276 19.11 -7.52 -16.31
N LEU A 277 17.79 -7.29 -16.39
CA LEU A 277 16.82 -7.87 -15.46
C LEU A 277 16.27 -9.18 -16.02
N ASP A 278 16.44 -10.26 -15.25
CA ASP A 278 15.84 -11.56 -15.59
C ASP A 278 14.33 -11.45 -15.77
N TYR A 279 13.76 -12.26 -16.67
CA TYR A 279 12.32 -12.26 -16.90
C TYR A 279 11.76 -13.63 -17.22
N GLU A 280 10.49 -13.84 -16.88
CA GLU A 280 9.73 -15.04 -17.18
C GLU A 280 8.41 -14.68 -17.88
N LYS A 281 8.09 -15.39 -18.96
CA LYS A 281 6.87 -15.14 -19.74
C LYS A 281 5.74 -16.03 -19.22
N VAL A 282 4.60 -15.42 -18.89
CA VAL A 282 3.39 -16.07 -18.37
C VAL A 282 2.13 -15.76 -19.18
#